data_AF-A0A2H3D8W0-F1
#
_entry.id   AF-A0A2H3D8W0-F1
#
_cell.length_a   1.000
_cell.length_b   1.000
_cell.length_c   1.000
_cell.angle_alpha   90.00
_cell.angle_beta   90.00
_cell.angle_gamma   90.00
#
_symmetry.space_group_name_H-M   'P 1'
#
loop_
_entity.id
_entity.type
_entity.pdbx_description
1 polymer ?
#
loop_
_entity_poly.entity_id
_entity_poly.type
_entity_poly.pdbx_seq_one_letter_code
_entity_poly.pdbx_strand_id
1 'polypeptide(L)'
;MQYPFQVPEVTISAFTETGQEESSIIIPKQRSYTGPERVISSRLADTPCATLGVQGLLNQLNTTLGTSHSLDNPFLSSFLDGCITNGYDFGTAYSRLRGIRYTEGTVQDELSRREEKDREERRKALVYNQIVNTRLPPRRVWDLYSNRVVPYWVMDTDAEFELPRWPRPISHAWVDENDRANVWTPINGYEWPVPIPKDANLNLIRIEMLNLGEEYTWLDVLCLRQVGGQREDLRAEEWKLDVPTIGRVYVATDNWDERIGEGFTLVCYLSGLGRPLTLKEGDLESDRSWFRRAWTLQEVGIESERVIAGDTPDGPLHAECKDGKYETELLTRFHEQLLSTDMAFDVREALEEMRKRVSTNPVDKIAGLAFLMDSATIPAYYESESLAQARTALVNSMGGMYRAELFLLCPEPGNAGKKWRPSWEQAMKPLTTSKLNATIIGVDRDETTDEDWCHVKCIEGSVQGLAVVEEGDRRGVLIVKGEGGIEQFKITAAHTYPIPEDTYTLIDTRTFTERIPLGFAWVVGRSLPKGTFEKVSMLQMSGEEQRRLKDLGITEERRHILI
;
A
#
# COMPACT_ATOMS: atom_id res chain seq x y z
N MET A 1 37.64 -0.42 29.50
CA MET A 1 37.04 0.65 30.32
C MET A 1 35.96 1.31 29.49
N GLN A 2 34.70 0.96 29.72
CA GLN A 2 33.54 1.66 29.17
C GLN A 2 33.31 2.89 30.05
N TYR A 3 33.52 4.07 29.51
CA TYR A 3 32.94 5.28 30.09
C TYR A 3 31.47 5.32 29.70
N PRO A 4 30.51 5.41 30.64
CA PRO A 4 29.14 5.74 30.29
C PRO A 4 29.15 7.23 29.97
N PHE A 5 29.16 7.60 28.69
CA PHE A 5 28.66 8.92 28.33
C PHE A 5 27.17 8.91 28.65
N GLN A 6 26.82 9.41 29.84
CA GLN A 6 25.45 9.73 30.18
C GLN A 6 25.04 10.87 29.24
N VAL A 7 24.24 10.54 28.23
CA VAL A 7 23.65 11.48 27.29
C VAL A 7 22.50 12.16 28.04
N PRO A 8 22.57 13.45 28.42
CA PRO A 8 21.44 14.20 28.93
C PRO A 8 20.11 13.89 28.24
N GLU A 9 19.05 13.87 29.04
CA GLU A 9 17.69 13.68 28.56
C GLU A 9 17.09 15.03 28.18
N VAL A 10 16.46 15.10 27.01
CA VAL A 10 15.65 16.25 26.60
C VAL A 10 14.18 15.92 26.85
N THR A 11 13.47 16.89 27.40
CA THR A 11 12.02 16.81 27.57
C THR A 11 11.32 17.80 26.65
N ILE A 12 10.39 17.31 25.84
CA ILE A 12 9.41 18.13 25.14
C ILE A 12 8.01 17.78 25.68
N SER A 13 7.12 18.76 25.76
CA SER A 13 5.79 18.56 26.30
C SER A 13 4.73 19.31 25.52
N ALA A 14 3.47 18.93 25.71
CA ALA A 14 2.34 19.65 25.14
C ALA A 14 2.39 21.14 25.51
N PHE A 15 2.79 21.48 26.73
CA PHE A 15 2.89 22.88 27.14
C PHE A 15 3.97 23.63 26.38
N THR A 16 5.17 23.06 26.23
CA THR A 16 6.27 23.75 25.54
C THR A 16 6.08 23.81 24.03
N GLU A 17 5.36 22.85 23.45
CA GLU A 17 5.17 22.70 22.00
C GLU A 17 3.86 23.31 21.47
N THR A 18 2.82 23.43 22.30
CA THR A 18 1.49 23.93 21.90
C THR A 18 0.88 24.96 22.87
N GLY A 19 1.46 25.14 24.06
CA GLY A 19 0.92 25.99 25.12
C GLY A 19 -0.24 25.37 25.91
N GLN A 20 -0.62 24.12 25.60
CA GLN A 20 -1.69 23.41 26.31
C GLN A 20 -1.13 22.66 27.51
N GLU A 21 -1.83 22.71 28.64
CA GLU A 21 -1.45 21.97 29.84
C GLU A 21 -1.52 20.46 29.59
N GLU A 22 -0.52 19.69 30.03
CA GLU A 22 -0.42 18.24 29.80
C GLU A 22 -1.64 17.49 30.37
N SER A 23 -2.21 17.97 31.48
CA SER A 23 -3.41 17.40 32.10
C SER A 23 -4.66 17.50 31.22
N SER A 24 -4.71 18.49 30.31
CA SER A 24 -5.81 18.69 29.37
C SER A 24 -5.73 17.78 28.14
N ILE A 25 -4.57 17.18 27.89
CA ILE A 25 -4.36 16.25 26.76
C ILE A 25 -4.91 14.88 27.15
N ILE A 26 -5.93 14.44 26.40
CA ILE A 26 -6.64 13.18 26.65
C ILE A 26 -5.71 11.98 26.45
N ILE A 27 -4.95 11.97 25.36
CA ILE A 27 -4.05 10.87 25.00
C ILE A 27 -2.77 10.97 25.84
N PRO A 28 -2.48 10.00 26.75
CA PRO A 28 -1.33 10.13 27.64
C PRO A 28 0.01 10.21 26.91
N LYS A 29 0.19 9.47 25.82
CA LYS A 29 1.41 9.48 25.00
C LYS A 29 1.63 10.79 24.24
N GLN A 30 0.66 11.70 24.18
CA GLN A 30 0.82 13.04 23.59
C GLN A 30 1.25 14.11 24.60
N ARG A 31 1.29 13.79 25.91
CA ARG A 31 1.51 14.78 26.98
C ARG A 31 2.94 15.29 27.04
N SER A 32 3.89 14.37 27.10
CA SER A 32 5.31 14.69 27.16
C SER A 32 6.14 13.52 26.71
N TYR A 33 7.33 13.82 26.22
CA TYR A 33 8.37 12.86 25.88
C TYR A 33 9.64 13.26 26.61
N THR A 34 10.30 12.28 27.23
CA THR A 34 11.62 12.42 27.83
C THR A 34 12.49 11.30 27.27
N GLY A 35 13.60 11.66 26.63
CA GLY A 35 14.47 10.69 25.97
C GLY A 35 15.80 11.30 25.55
N PRO A 36 16.60 10.59 24.73
CA PRO A 36 17.96 11.01 24.40
C PRO A 36 18.03 12.41 23.77
N GLU A 37 19.16 13.10 24.03
CA GLU A 37 19.49 14.51 23.73
C GLU A 37 19.33 15.03 22.29
N ARG A 38 18.89 14.19 21.35
CA ARG A 38 18.89 14.53 19.91
C ARG A 38 17.57 15.13 19.43
N VAL A 39 16.55 15.17 20.29
CA VAL A 39 15.27 15.79 19.96
C VAL A 39 15.33 17.29 20.24
N ILE A 40 15.02 18.14 19.26
CA ILE A 40 14.93 19.60 19.45
C ILE A 40 13.49 20.06 19.60
N SER A 41 13.24 21.15 20.33
CA SER A 41 11.90 21.73 20.41
C SER A 41 11.47 22.32 19.06
N SER A 42 10.16 22.40 18.80
CA SER A 42 9.65 23.10 17.60
C SER A 42 10.15 24.54 17.51
N ARG A 43 10.16 25.25 18.65
CA ARG A 43 10.68 26.63 18.71
C ARG A 43 12.14 26.73 18.24
N LEU A 44 12.99 25.78 18.64
CA LEU A 44 14.38 25.77 18.17
C LEU A 44 14.44 25.41 16.68
N ALA A 45 13.71 24.37 16.25
CA ALA A 45 13.64 23.96 14.85
C ALA A 45 13.23 25.10 13.92
N ASP A 46 12.24 25.91 14.34
CA ASP A 46 11.66 27.03 13.59
C ASP A 46 12.56 28.27 13.54
N THR A 47 13.70 28.27 14.24
CA THR A 47 14.61 29.42 14.26
C THR A 47 15.31 29.55 12.89
N PRO A 48 15.14 30.66 12.15
CA PRO A 48 15.80 30.81 10.85
C PRO A 48 17.33 30.87 11.03
N CYS A 49 18.08 30.13 10.22
CA CYS A 49 19.55 30.09 10.31
C CYS A 49 20.18 31.48 10.19
N ALA A 50 19.57 32.35 9.36
CA ALA A 50 20.01 33.73 9.18
C ALA A 50 20.03 34.56 10.48
N THR A 51 19.15 34.25 11.45
CA THR A 51 19.12 34.96 12.74
C THR A 51 20.23 34.55 13.70
N LEU A 52 20.78 33.33 13.53
CA LEU A 52 21.88 32.80 14.33
C LEU A 52 23.23 33.22 13.76
N GLY A 53 23.31 33.40 12.44
CA GLY A 53 24.58 33.55 11.72
C GLY A 53 25.41 32.26 11.76
N VAL A 54 26.53 32.23 11.04
CA VAL A 54 27.38 31.02 10.91
C VAL A 54 27.86 30.53 12.27
N GLN A 55 28.41 31.42 13.09
CA GLN A 55 28.94 31.06 14.41
C GLN A 55 27.84 30.62 15.38
N GLY A 56 26.69 31.31 15.39
CA GLY A 56 25.57 30.92 16.26
C GLY A 56 24.97 29.58 15.87
N LEU A 57 24.85 29.33 14.55
CA LEU A 57 24.39 28.05 14.02
C LEU A 57 25.33 26.91 14.42
N LEU A 58 26.65 27.09 14.24
CA LEU A 58 27.65 26.11 14.67
C LEU A 58 27.57 25.83 16.18
N ASN A 59 27.49 26.88 17.00
CA ASN A 59 27.41 26.73 18.45
C ASN A 59 26.18 25.91 18.85
N GLN A 60 25.03 26.23 18.26
CA GLN A 60 23.79 25.54 18.55
C GLN A 60 23.83 24.08 18.08
N LEU A 61 24.37 23.80 16.89
CA LEU A 61 24.59 22.43 16.41
C LEU A 61 25.54 21.63 17.32
N ASN A 62 26.64 22.24 17.75
CA ASN A 62 27.58 21.64 18.69
C ASN A 62 26.92 21.31 20.03
N THR A 63 26.12 22.23 20.56
CA THR A 63 25.35 22.00 21.79
C THR A 63 24.36 20.84 21.61
N THR A 64 23.59 20.81 20.53
CA THR A 64 22.56 19.77 20.30
C THR A 64 23.16 18.40 19.96
N LEU A 65 24.29 18.35 19.23
CA LEU A 65 24.93 17.09 18.83
C LEU A 65 25.98 16.60 19.84
N GLY A 66 26.29 17.39 20.88
CA GLY A 66 27.37 17.09 21.82
C GLY A 66 28.76 17.12 21.17
N THR A 67 28.95 17.94 20.13
CA THR A 67 30.21 18.07 19.38
C THR A 67 30.95 19.35 19.72
N SER A 68 32.21 19.45 19.29
CA SER A 68 33.08 20.60 19.54
C SER A 68 33.79 21.09 18.28
N HIS A 69 33.11 21.03 17.13
CA HIS A 69 33.66 21.46 15.85
C HIS A 69 33.94 22.97 15.84
N SER A 70 35.00 23.38 15.13
CA SER A 70 35.33 24.79 14.89
C SER A 70 35.11 25.17 13.43
N LEU A 71 35.03 26.48 13.18
CA LEU A 71 34.97 27.03 11.81
C LEU A 71 36.28 26.90 11.04
N ASP A 72 37.36 26.41 11.68
CA ASP A 72 38.62 26.11 10.99
C ASP A 72 38.46 24.95 9.99
N ASN A 73 37.36 24.20 10.08
CA ASN A 73 36.95 23.26 9.05
C ASN A 73 36.23 24.03 7.91
N PRO A 74 36.89 24.28 6.77
CA PRO A 74 36.32 25.09 5.68
C PRO A 74 35.06 24.46 5.08
N PHE A 75 34.92 23.15 5.18
CA PHE A 75 33.78 22.42 4.64
C PHE A 75 32.53 22.56 5.48
N LEU A 76 32.69 22.65 6.81
CA LEU A 76 31.59 22.93 7.71
C LEU A 76 31.14 24.38 7.56
N SER A 77 32.08 25.34 7.45
CA SER A 77 31.73 26.75 7.25
C SER A 77 30.90 26.95 5.97
N SER A 78 31.31 26.35 4.86
CA SER A 78 30.58 26.44 3.57
C SER A 78 29.15 25.89 3.66
N PHE A 79 28.96 24.76 4.35
CA PHE A 79 27.63 24.19 4.59
C PHE A 79 26.74 25.14 5.41
N LEU A 80 27.28 25.73 6.48
CA LEU A 80 26.54 26.65 7.35
C LEU A 80 26.14 27.93 6.61
N ASP A 81 27.06 28.49 5.80
CA ASP A 81 26.77 29.61 4.90
C ASP A 81 25.68 29.24 3.87
N GLY A 82 25.73 28.03 3.33
CA GLY A 82 24.72 27.48 2.44
C GLY A 82 23.33 27.40 3.09
N CYS A 83 23.25 26.99 4.36
CA CYS A 83 21.99 26.95 5.11
C CYS A 83 21.36 28.35 5.23
N ILE A 84 22.18 29.38 5.50
CA ILE A 84 21.71 30.77 5.58
C ILE A 84 21.26 31.26 4.20
N THR A 85 22.07 31.02 3.17
CA THR A 85 21.81 31.50 1.81
C THR A 85 20.54 30.87 1.22
N ASN A 86 20.28 29.59 1.53
CA ASN A 86 19.07 28.88 1.09
C ASN A 86 17.84 29.18 1.95
N GLY A 87 17.96 30.05 2.97
CA GLY A 87 16.85 30.42 3.83
C GLY A 87 16.36 29.29 4.74
N TYR A 88 17.24 28.34 5.09
CA TYR A 88 16.87 27.23 5.96
C TYR A 88 16.65 27.70 7.40
N ASP A 89 15.83 26.92 8.10
CA ASP A 89 15.71 26.97 9.55
C ASP A 89 16.66 25.97 10.22
N PHE A 90 16.79 26.11 11.54
CA PHE A 90 17.68 25.28 12.33
C PHE A 90 17.31 23.79 12.22
N GLY A 91 16.02 23.45 12.20
CA GLY A 91 15.57 22.06 12.06
C GLY A 91 16.06 21.41 10.75
N THR A 92 15.98 22.15 9.64
CA THR A 92 16.44 21.70 8.33
C THR A 92 17.97 21.58 8.26
N ALA A 93 18.70 22.51 8.87
CA ALA A 93 20.16 22.42 8.97
C ALA A 93 20.59 21.23 9.86
N TYR A 94 19.90 21.05 10.99
CA TYR A 94 20.16 19.98 11.96
C TYR A 94 19.96 18.60 11.35
N SER A 95 18.83 18.36 10.66
CA SER A 95 18.54 17.06 10.02
C SER A 95 19.57 16.68 8.96
N ARG A 96 20.00 17.65 8.14
CA ARG A 96 21.03 17.44 7.10
C ARG A 96 22.40 17.11 7.67
N LEU A 97 22.76 17.64 8.84
CA LEU A 97 24.08 17.41 9.43
C LEU A 97 24.12 16.15 10.32
N ARG A 98 23.02 15.83 11.03
CA ARG A 98 22.99 14.78 12.05
C ARG A 98 23.40 13.40 11.52
N GLY A 99 23.04 13.07 10.28
CA GLY A 99 23.32 11.77 9.65
C GLY A 99 24.64 11.68 8.88
N ILE A 100 25.54 12.65 9.01
CA ILE A 100 26.82 12.67 8.28
C ILE A 100 27.95 12.25 9.22
N ARG A 101 28.63 11.15 8.89
CA ARG A 101 29.91 10.76 9.51
C ARG A 101 31.03 11.61 8.90
N TYR A 102 31.86 12.23 9.73
CA TYR A 102 33.00 13.06 9.31
C TYR A 102 34.21 12.26 8.77
N THR A 103 33.98 11.08 8.20
CA THR A 103 35.05 10.12 7.97
C THR A 103 35.84 10.37 6.69
N GLU A 104 35.23 10.72 5.55
CA GLU A 104 35.96 11.10 4.32
C GLU A 104 35.10 12.01 3.39
N GLY A 105 35.58 13.23 3.06
CA GLY A 105 34.89 14.18 2.15
C GLY A 105 34.25 15.40 2.83
N THR A 106 33.68 16.31 2.03
CA THR A 106 32.98 17.51 2.53
C THR A 106 31.50 17.19 2.77
N VAL A 107 30.88 17.82 3.78
CA VAL A 107 29.44 17.69 4.07
C VAL A 107 28.59 17.95 2.81
N GLN A 108 28.98 18.98 2.04
CA GLN A 108 28.26 19.37 0.84
C GLN A 108 28.38 18.33 -0.29
N ASP A 109 29.56 17.75 -0.48
CA ASP A 109 29.78 16.75 -1.52
C ASP A 109 29.00 15.47 -1.23
N GLU A 110 28.97 15.05 0.04
CA GLU A 110 28.21 13.87 0.45
C GLU A 110 26.70 14.06 0.26
N LEU A 111 26.17 15.22 0.68
CA LEU A 111 24.75 15.55 0.46
C LEU A 111 24.42 15.59 -1.04
N SER A 112 25.29 16.22 -1.84
CA SER A 112 25.08 16.31 -3.30
C SER A 112 25.12 14.94 -3.98
N ARG A 113 26.03 14.05 -3.52
CA ARG A 113 26.12 12.67 -4.01
C ARG A 113 24.88 11.86 -3.68
N ARG A 114 24.36 11.96 -2.44
CA ARG A 114 23.13 11.28 -2.02
C ARG A 114 21.91 11.78 -2.78
N GLU A 115 21.79 13.10 -2.97
CA GLU A 115 20.71 13.72 -3.73
C GLU A 115 20.70 13.26 -5.20
N GLU A 116 21.86 13.27 -5.86
CA GLU A 116 21.94 12.86 -7.27
C GLU A 116 21.65 11.36 -7.43
N LYS A 117 22.06 10.53 -6.46
CA LYS A 117 21.73 9.10 -6.44
C LYS A 117 20.20 8.88 -6.34
N ASP A 118 19.52 9.53 -5.40
CA ASP A 118 18.05 9.42 -5.27
C ASP A 118 17.34 9.90 -6.55
N ARG A 119 17.79 11.03 -7.11
CA ARG A 119 17.24 11.57 -8.36
C ARG A 119 17.38 10.59 -9.52
N GLU A 120 18.54 9.98 -9.66
CA GLU A 120 18.82 8.99 -10.71
C GLU A 120 18.01 7.69 -10.52
N GLU A 121 17.87 7.21 -9.28
CA GLU A 121 17.04 6.04 -8.95
C GLU A 121 15.57 6.29 -9.31
N ARG A 122 15.02 7.46 -8.94
CA ARG A 122 13.64 7.84 -9.30
C ARG A 122 13.44 8.00 -10.80
N ARG A 123 14.43 8.55 -11.51
CA ARG A 123 14.39 8.67 -12.98
C ARG A 123 14.39 7.30 -13.66
N LYS A 124 15.15 6.34 -13.15
CA LYS A 124 15.20 4.97 -13.66
C LYS A 124 13.97 4.14 -13.31
N ALA A 125 13.29 4.48 -12.22
CA ALA A 125 12.15 3.71 -11.76
C ALA A 125 10.91 3.86 -12.63
N LEU A 126 10.76 4.95 -13.39
CA LEU A 126 9.60 5.18 -14.25
C LEU A 126 9.99 5.03 -15.74
N VAL A 127 9.50 3.97 -16.39
CA VAL A 127 9.77 3.64 -17.79
C VAL A 127 8.44 3.47 -18.53
N TYR A 128 8.21 4.25 -19.59
CA TYR A 128 6.99 4.17 -20.42
C TYR A 128 5.67 4.09 -19.62
N ASN A 129 5.54 4.89 -18.55
CA ASN A 129 4.40 4.92 -17.62
C ASN A 129 4.23 3.69 -16.70
N GLN A 130 5.26 2.87 -16.58
CA GLN A 130 5.34 1.79 -15.61
C GLN A 130 6.45 2.07 -14.61
N ILE A 131 6.18 1.76 -13.35
CA ILE A 131 7.15 1.81 -12.28
C ILE A 131 7.79 0.42 -12.20
N VAL A 132 9.04 0.34 -12.65
CA VAL A 132 9.81 -0.91 -12.73
C VAL A 132 10.57 -1.23 -11.45
N ASN A 133 10.67 -0.25 -10.54
CA ASN A 133 11.23 -0.44 -9.21
C ASN A 133 10.16 -0.13 -8.15
N THR A 134 9.43 -1.16 -7.72
CA THR A 134 8.39 -1.07 -6.69
C THR A 134 8.96 -0.95 -5.27
N ARG A 135 10.29 -1.08 -5.12
CA ARG A 135 11.02 -1.00 -3.84
C ARG A 135 11.62 0.38 -3.58
N LEU A 136 11.22 1.38 -4.35
CA LEU A 136 11.67 2.76 -4.14
C LEU A 136 11.30 3.25 -2.74
N PRO A 137 12.22 3.89 -2.01
CA PRO A 137 11.89 4.55 -0.77
C PRO A 137 11.00 5.78 -1.01
N PRO A 138 10.23 6.22 0.00
CA PRO A 138 9.43 7.43 -0.13
C PRO A 138 10.31 8.63 -0.46
N ARG A 139 9.76 9.64 -1.16
CA ARG A 139 10.54 10.85 -1.52
C ARG A 139 10.96 11.65 -0.31
N ARG A 140 10.09 11.71 0.69
CA ARG A 140 10.27 12.49 1.91
C ARG A 140 9.86 11.68 3.13
N VAL A 141 10.42 12.05 4.27
CA VAL A 141 10.11 11.48 5.58
C VAL A 141 10.00 12.61 6.59
N TRP A 142 9.19 12.42 7.63
CA TRP A 142 9.16 13.32 8.77
C TRP A 142 10.19 12.87 9.81
N ASP A 143 11.27 13.63 9.91
CA ASP A 143 12.26 13.50 10.97
C ASP A 143 11.70 14.12 12.26
N LEU A 144 11.33 13.26 13.20
CA LEU A 144 10.73 13.65 14.47
C LEU A 144 11.74 14.35 15.38
N TYR A 145 13.04 14.10 15.22
CA TYR A 145 14.05 14.73 16.06
C TYR A 145 14.23 16.21 15.68
N SER A 146 14.26 16.52 14.37
CA SER A 146 14.33 17.90 13.87
C SER A 146 12.96 18.59 13.73
N ASN A 147 11.87 17.84 13.80
CA ASN A 147 10.52 18.29 13.46
C ASN A 147 10.41 18.85 12.02
N ARG A 148 11.05 18.18 11.05
CA ARG A 148 11.02 18.58 9.64
C ARG A 148 10.75 17.40 8.72
N VAL A 149 9.98 17.67 7.67
CA VAL A 149 9.89 16.81 6.50
C VAL A 149 11.13 17.05 5.66
N VAL A 150 11.92 15.99 5.46
CA VAL A 150 13.19 16.03 4.74
C VAL A 150 13.18 15.00 3.62
N PRO A 151 13.99 15.17 2.56
CA PRO A 151 14.18 14.13 1.58
C PRO A 151 14.70 12.83 2.22
N TYR A 152 14.24 11.67 1.75
CA TYR A 152 14.63 10.38 2.32
C TYR A 152 16.14 10.16 2.37
N TRP A 153 16.87 10.61 1.35
CA TRP A 153 18.33 10.47 1.26
C TRP A 153 19.10 11.24 2.33
N VAL A 154 18.44 12.10 3.11
CA VAL A 154 19.02 12.79 4.29
C VAL A 154 19.05 11.89 5.52
N MET A 155 18.24 10.83 5.57
CA MET A 155 18.24 9.88 6.68
C MET A 155 19.64 9.30 6.90
N ASP A 156 19.94 9.02 8.17
CA ASP A 156 21.14 8.27 8.57
C ASP A 156 20.97 6.79 8.18
N THR A 157 21.12 6.52 6.88
CA THR A 157 21.16 5.17 6.31
C THR A 157 22.61 4.73 6.31
N ASP A 158 23.02 4.07 7.39
CA ASP A 158 24.39 3.61 7.58
C ASP A 158 24.80 2.71 6.40
N ALA A 159 25.68 3.21 5.53
CA ALA A 159 26.05 2.55 4.27
C ALA A 159 26.81 1.22 4.49
N GLU A 160 27.27 0.96 5.72
CA GLU A 160 27.95 -0.28 6.12
C GLU A 160 27.02 -1.49 6.23
N PHE A 161 25.71 -1.31 6.45
CA PHE A 161 24.79 -2.43 6.68
C PHE A 161 23.95 -2.84 5.45
N GLU A 162 24.21 -2.28 4.27
CA GLU A 162 23.57 -2.61 2.97
C GLU A 162 22.03 -2.55 2.91
N LEU A 163 21.33 -2.27 4.01
CA LEU A 163 19.87 -2.25 4.09
C LEU A 163 19.33 -0.84 4.37
N PRO A 164 18.41 -0.32 3.54
CA PRO A 164 17.81 0.99 3.76
C PRO A 164 17.01 0.99 5.06
N ARG A 165 17.23 1.98 5.94
CA ARG A 165 16.35 2.24 7.09
C ARG A 165 15.02 2.79 6.54
N TRP A 166 13.90 2.17 6.89
CA TRP A 166 12.57 2.62 6.46
C TRP A 166 11.92 3.49 7.55
N PRO A 167 11.24 4.59 7.18
CA PRO A 167 10.48 5.38 8.13
C PRO A 167 9.25 4.60 8.61
N ARG A 168 8.77 4.94 9.81
CA ARG A 168 7.57 4.32 10.33
C ARG A 168 6.29 4.88 9.68
N PRO A 169 5.46 4.06 9.01
CA PRO A 169 4.23 4.55 8.42
C PRO A 169 3.18 4.90 9.48
N ILE A 170 2.46 6.00 9.24
CA ILE A 170 1.25 6.38 9.97
C ILE A 170 0.08 6.25 9.01
N SER A 171 -0.88 5.39 9.34
CA SER A 171 -2.18 5.32 8.69
C SER A 171 -3.24 6.01 9.54
N HIS A 172 -4.25 6.60 8.91
CA HIS A 172 -5.30 7.29 9.65
C HIS A 172 -6.65 7.33 8.92
N ALA A 173 -7.73 7.42 9.71
CA ALA A 173 -9.07 7.66 9.18
C ALA A 173 -9.23 9.07 8.62
N TRP A 174 -10.27 9.27 7.80
CA TRP A 174 -10.68 10.61 7.38
C TRP A 174 -11.56 11.24 8.45
N VAL A 175 -11.59 12.57 8.44
CA VAL A 175 -12.59 13.37 9.14
C VAL A 175 -13.42 14.12 8.12
N ASP A 176 -14.59 14.61 8.54
CA ASP A 176 -15.42 15.42 7.67
C ASP A 176 -14.67 16.67 7.19
N GLU A 177 -14.99 17.15 5.99
CA GLU A 177 -14.36 18.35 5.44
C GLU A 177 -14.60 19.57 6.33
N ASN A 178 -15.76 19.66 6.99
CA ASN A 178 -16.07 20.72 7.95
C ASN A 178 -15.27 20.59 9.25
N ASP A 179 -14.74 19.41 9.57
CA ASP A 179 -13.92 19.14 10.74
C ASP A 179 -12.41 19.14 10.43
N ARG A 180 -12.06 19.45 9.18
CA ARG A 180 -10.69 19.48 8.69
C ARG A 180 -10.17 20.93 8.59
N ALA A 181 -8.89 21.10 8.85
CA ALA A 181 -8.14 22.33 8.62
C ALA A 181 -6.98 22.07 7.67
N ASN A 182 -6.74 23.03 6.77
CA ASN A 182 -5.59 23.05 5.87
C ASN A 182 -4.50 23.92 6.52
N VAL A 183 -3.59 23.28 7.27
CA VAL A 183 -2.62 23.97 8.12
C VAL A 183 -1.33 24.23 7.35
N TRP A 184 -0.93 25.50 7.29
CA TRP A 184 0.41 25.89 6.82
C TRP A 184 1.40 25.76 7.98
N THR A 185 2.46 24.98 7.79
CA THR A 185 3.38 24.61 8.87
C THR A 185 4.84 24.70 8.42
N PRO A 186 5.77 25.12 9.30
CA PRO A 186 7.20 25.05 9.00
C PRO A 186 7.71 23.60 8.90
N ILE A 187 6.95 22.62 9.41
CA ILE A 187 7.33 21.20 9.40
C ILE A 187 7.60 20.72 7.97
N ASN A 188 6.78 21.10 6.98
CA ASN A 188 7.02 20.80 5.57
C ASN A 188 7.57 22.00 4.78
N GLY A 189 8.22 22.95 5.46
CA GLY A 189 8.81 24.13 4.84
C GLY A 189 7.78 25.09 4.23
N TYR A 190 6.52 25.04 4.65
CA TYR A 190 5.41 25.79 4.04
C TYR A 190 5.26 25.51 2.53
N GLU A 191 5.63 24.32 2.06
CA GLU A 191 5.50 23.98 0.64
C GLU A 191 4.05 23.72 0.23
N TRP A 192 3.22 23.13 1.11
CA TRP A 192 1.80 22.89 0.88
C TRP A 192 1.00 22.90 2.18
N PRO A 193 -0.32 23.19 2.15
CA PRO A 193 -1.15 23.06 3.32
C PRO A 193 -1.34 21.58 3.70
N VAL A 194 -1.32 21.28 4.99
CA VAL A 194 -1.46 19.92 5.54
C VAL A 194 -2.89 19.72 6.02
N PRO A 195 -3.68 18.83 5.38
CA PRO A 195 -5.06 18.56 5.78
C PRO A 195 -5.10 17.66 7.03
N ILE A 196 -5.45 18.23 8.19
CA ILE A 196 -5.58 17.51 9.47
C ILE A 196 -6.89 17.88 10.18
N PRO A 197 -7.36 17.09 11.18
CA PRO A 197 -8.50 17.49 11.99
C PRO A 197 -8.28 18.83 12.71
N LYS A 198 -9.32 19.66 12.83
CA LYS A 198 -9.26 21.00 13.46
C LYS A 198 -8.80 20.98 14.91
N ASP A 199 -9.06 19.88 15.60
CA ASP A 199 -8.73 19.60 16.99
C ASP A 199 -7.43 18.81 17.15
N ALA A 200 -6.73 18.48 16.06
CA ALA A 200 -5.43 17.80 16.09
C ALA A 200 -4.26 18.80 16.02
N ASN A 201 -3.10 18.36 16.48
CA ASN A 201 -1.86 19.14 16.42
C ASN A 201 -0.68 18.24 16.06
N LEU A 202 0.10 18.63 15.04
CA LEU A 202 1.26 17.87 14.57
C LEU A 202 2.33 17.70 15.64
N ASN A 203 2.55 18.68 16.52
CA ASN A 203 3.53 18.54 17.60
C ASN A 203 3.07 17.53 18.67
N LEU A 204 1.75 17.39 18.91
CA LEU A 204 1.24 16.34 19.81
C LEU A 204 1.41 14.96 19.18
N ILE A 205 1.09 14.81 17.89
CA ILE A 205 1.33 13.57 17.14
C ILE A 205 2.82 13.20 17.19
N ARG A 206 3.71 14.18 17.00
CA ARG A 206 5.16 14.00 17.12
C ARG A 206 5.56 13.46 18.49
N ILE A 207 5.05 14.03 19.59
CA ILE A 207 5.32 13.55 20.95
C ILE A 207 4.87 12.09 21.10
N GLU A 208 3.70 11.75 20.56
CA GLU A 208 3.20 10.36 20.58
C GLU A 208 4.12 9.41 19.83
N MET A 209 4.57 9.77 18.63
CA MET A 209 5.48 8.91 17.85
C MET A 209 6.85 8.76 18.52
N LEU A 210 7.38 9.84 19.12
CA LEU A 210 8.61 9.77 19.92
C LEU A 210 8.46 8.83 21.12
N ASN A 211 7.29 8.84 21.79
CA ASN A 211 6.93 7.89 22.86
C ASN A 211 6.68 6.45 22.39
N LEU A 212 6.63 6.22 21.08
CA LEU A 212 6.67 4.89 20.46
C LEU A 212 8.10 4.48 20.06
N GLY A 213 9.10 5.35 20.30
CA GLY A 213 10.50 5.07 19.99
C GLY A 213 10.92 5.47 18.58
N GLU A 214 10.08 6.20 17.85
CA GLU A 214 10.32 6.51 16.44
C GLU A 214 11.22 7.74 16.26
N GLU A 215 12.13 7.66 15.29
CA GLU A 215 12.96 8.79 14.84
C GLU A 215 12.45 9.38 13.52
N TYR A 216 12.07 8.52 12.58
CA TYR A 216 11.56 8.91 11.27
C TYR A 216 10.20 8.27 11.04
N THR A 217 9.22 9.07 10.64
CA THR A 217 7.89 8.60 10.27
C THR A 217 7.55 8.99 8.84
N TRP A 218 6.60 8.29 8.26
CA TRP A 218 5.98 8.64 7.00
C TRP A 218 4.50 8.89 7.24
N LEU A 219 4.07 10.12 7.00
CA LEU A 219 2.68 10.55 7.07
C LEU A 219 2.33 11.16 5.72
N ASP A 220 1.38 10.57 5.01
CA ASP A 220 0.98 10.93 3.64
C ASP A 220 0.71 12.44 3.48
N VAL A 221 -0.06 13.04 4.39
CA VAL A 221 -0.42 14.47 4.35
C VAL A 221 0.79 15.41 4.54
N LEU A 222 1.88 14.91 5.13
CA LEU A 222 3.14 15.66 5.32
C LEU A 222 4.20 15.33 4.27
N CYS A 223 4.30 14.08 3.83
CA CYS A 223 5.41 13.59 3.02
C CYS A 223 5.10 13.60 1.51
N LEU A 224 3.82 13.60 1.14
CA LEU A 224 3.37 13.79 -0.24
C LEU A 224 2.91 15.22 -0.45
N ARG A 225 3.26 15.79 -1.60
CA ARG A 225 2.81 17.12 -2.00
C ARG A 225 1.28 17.14 -2.10
N GLN A 226 0.64 18.02 -1.33
CA GLN A 226 -0.82 18.20 -1.29
C GLN A 226 -1.27 19.35 -2.20
N VAL A 227 -2.57 19.38 -2.49
CA VAL A 227 -3.21 20.41 -3.32
C VAL A 227 -3.11 21.80 -2.66
N GLY A 228 -2.82 22.82 -3.46
CA GLY A 228 -2.89 24.24 -3.05
C GLY A 228 -1.57 24.78 -2.50
N GLY A 229 -0.48 24.06 -2.71
CA GLY A 229 0.87 24.43 -2.32
C GLY A 229 1.61 25.29 -3.34
N GLN A 230 2.83 25.69 -2.96
CA GLN A 230 3.82 26.15 -3.92
C GLN A 230 4.21 25.01 -4.85
N ARG A 231 4.51 25.37 -6.10
CA ARG A 231 4.91 24.42 -7.14
C ARG A 231 3.89 23.29 -7.35
N GLU A 232 2.61 23.64 -7.37
CA GLU A 232 1.51 22.72 -7.71
C GLU A 232 1.76 21.98 -9.05
N ASP A 233 2.51 22.60 -9.98
CA ASP A 233 2.99 21.98 -11.22
C ASP A 233 3.76 20.67 -11.00
N LEU A 234 4.48 20.55 -9.88
CA LEU A 234 5.24 19.36 -9.54
C LEU A 234 4.38 18.25 -8.94
N ARG A 235 3.17 18.55 -8.44
CA ARG A 235 2.36 17.55 -7.73
C ARG A 235 1.99 16.40 -8.65
N ALA A 236 1.47 16.70 -9.84
CA ALA A 236 1.12 15.68 -10.82
C ALA A 236 2.35 14.84 -11.24
N GLU A 237 3.53 15.46 -11.37
CA GLU A 237 4.76 14.74 -11.74
C GLU A 237 5.29 13.86 -10.60
N GLU A 238 5.28 14.35 -9.35
CA GLU A 238 5.66 13.55 -8.18
C GLU A 238 4.67 12.39 -7.99
N TRP A 239 3.37 12.63 -8.13
CA TRP A 239 2.33 11.64 -7.89
C TRP A 239 2.35 10.48 -8.88
N LYS A 240 2.84 10.66 -10.12
CA LYS A 240 3.04 9.54 -11.07
C LYS A 240 3.82 8.39 -10.47
N LEU A 241 4.83 8.72 -9.65
CA LEU A 241 5.71 7.76 -9.02
C LEU A 241 5.31 7.50 -7.56
N ASP A 242 5.16 8.57 -6.79
CA ASP A 242 5.12 8.49 -5.34
C ASP A 242 3.81 7.85 -4.84
N VAL A 243 2.66 8.19 -5.45
CA VAL A 243 1.34 7.66 -5.05
C VAL A 243 1.22 6.14 -5.26
N PRO A 244 1.56 5.59 -6.45
CA PRO A 244 1.57 4.15 -6.64
C PRO A 244 2.50 3.43 -5.68
N THR A 245 3.64 4.03 -5.29
CA THR A 245 4.66 3.40 -4.44
C THR A 245 4.37 3.46 -2.94
N ILE A 246 3.28 4.13 -2.50
CA ILE A 246 2.92 4.27 -1.08
C ILE A 246 2.83 2.92 -0.38
N GLY A 247 2.20 1.92 -1.01
CA GLY A 247 2.01 0.60 -0.38
C GLY A 247 3.32 -0.04 0.10
N ARG A 248 4.45 0.22 -0.57
CA ARG A 248 5.76 -0.26 -0.09
C ARG A 248 6.18 0.31 1.25
N VAL A 249 5.76 1.54 1.58
CA VAL A 249 6.01 2.15 2.89
C VAL A 249 5.24 1.43 4.00
N TYR A 250 4.12 0.78 3.68
CA TYR A 250 3.24 0.07 4.63
C TYR A 250 3.46 -1.44 4.66
N VAL A 251 4.15 -2.02 3.68
CA VAL A 251 4.44 -3.45 3.60
C VAL A 251 5.83 -3.72 4.18
N ALA A 252 5.87 -4.52 5.25
CA ALA A 252 7.12 -4.97 5.88
C ALA A 252 8.08 -5.53 4.82
N THR A 253 9.34 -5.12 4.89
CA THR A 253 10.39 -5.64 4.02
C THR A 253 10.55 -7.12 4.30
N ASP A 254 10.33 -7.97 3.28
CA ASP A 254 10.62 -9.40 3.20
C ASP A 254 11.42 -9.94 4.41
N ASN A 255 10.75 -10.65 5.32
CA ASN A 255 11.27 -11.25 6.58
C ASN A 255 12.37 -12.31 6.39
N TRP A 256 13.05 -12.34 5.24
CA TRP A 256 14.14 -13.27 4.94
C TRP A 256 15.51 -12.79 5.43
N ASP A 257 15.61 -11.56 5.96
CA ASP A 257 16.84 -11.07 6.55
C ASP A 257 16.69 -10.95 8.08
N GLU A 258 17.12 -11.98 8.81
CA GLU A 258 17.21 -12.03 10.28
C GLU A 258 18.03 -10.86 10.88
N ARG A 259 18.70 -10.04 10.06
CA ARG A 259 19.44 -8.85 10.46
C ARG A 259 18.57 -7.58 10.53
N ILE A 260 17.38 -7.58 9.93
CA ILE A 260 16.35 -6.57 10.22
C ILE A 260 15.64 -7.09 11.47
N GLY A 261 16.18 -6.70 12.63
CA GLY A 261 15.61 -7.07 13.93
C GLY A 261 14.13 -6.71 14.04
N GLU A 262 13.46 -7.38 14.99
CA GLU A 262 12.11 -7.12 15.50
C GLU A 262 11.63 -5.67 15.30
N GLY A 263 10.39 -5.47 14.82
CA GLY A 263 9.74 -4.16 14.93
C GLY A 263 9.47 -3.42 13.63
N PHE A 264 8.74 -4.00 12.66
CA PHE A 264 8.00 -3.18 11.68
C PHE A 264 6.57 -2.94 12.18
N THR A 265 6.34 -1.83 12.89
CA THR A 265 5.08 -1.57 13.59
C THR A 265 4.25 -0.45 12.97
N LEU A 266 3.28 -0.76 12.10
CA LEU A 266 2.39 0.25 11.54
C LEU A 266 1.59 0.97 12.64
N VAL A 267 1.55 2.30 12.60
CA VAL A 267 0.77 3.12 13.53
C VAL A 267 -0.55 3.55 12.90
N CYS A 268 -1.69 3.26 13.54
CA CYS A 268 -3.02 3.54 13.00
C CYS A 268 -3.85 4.46 13.91
N TYR A 269 -4.28 5.61 13.39
CA TYR A 269 -5.32 6.45 14.02
C TYR A 269 -6.70 6.13 13.44
N LEU A 270 -7.46 5.24 14.10
CA LEU A 270 -8.75 4.75 13.60
C LEU A 270 -9.89 5.78 13.70
N SER A 271 -9.80 6.77 14.61
CA SER A 271 -10.80 7.84 14.81
C SER A 271 -10.43 9.18 14.16
N GLY A 272 -9.35 9.20 13.36
CA GLY A 272 -8.80 10.39 12.72
C GLY A 272 -7.44 10.78 13.29
N LEU A 273 -6.57 11.31 12.43
CA LEU A 273 -5.18 11.62 12.76
C LEU A 273 -5.04 12.48 14.03
N GLY A 274 -4.27 12.00 15.01
CA GLY A 274 -4.00 12.71 16.26
C GLY A 274 -5.16 12.75 17.26
N ARG A 275 -6.31 12.15 16.97
CA ARG A 275 -7.48 12.12 17.85
C ARG A 275 -7.46 10.90 18.79
N PRO A 276 -8.09 11.00 19.97
CA PRO A 276 -8.28 9.83 20.82
C PRO A 276 -9.12 8.78 20.11
N LEU A 277 -8.76 7.52 20.30
CA LEU A 277 -9.52 6.39 19.81
C LEU A 277 -10.85 6.33 20.55
N THR A 278 -11.92 6.63 19.81
CA THR A 278 -13.29 6.59 20.30
C THR A 278 -14.14 5.74 19.37
N LEU A 279 -15.18 5.14 19.94
CA LEU A 279 -16.08 4.24 19.22
C LEU A 279 -17.53 4.64 19.50
N LYS A 280 -18.22 5.17 18.50
CA LYS A 280 -19.64 5.54 18.52
C LYS A 280 -20.43 4.70 17.52
N GLU A 281 -21.74 4.63 17.73
CA GLU A 281 -22.64 3.93 16.82
C GLU A 281 -22.56 4.53 15.41
N GLY A 282 -22.36 3.69 14.40
CA GLY A 282 -22.19 4.10 13.00
C GLY A 282 -20.75 4.45 12.57
N ASP A 283 -19.79 4.51 13.49
CA ASP A 283 -18.40 4.86 13.15
C ASP A 283 -17.72 3.80 12.26
N LEU A 284 -18.08 2.51 12.41
CA LEU A 284 -17.50 1.41 11.62
C LEU A 284 -18.02 1.39 10.18
N GLU A 285 -19.26 1.84 9.97
CA GLU A 285 -19.98 1.83 8.70
C GLU A 285 -19.78 3.13 7.92
N SER A 286 -19.41 4.21 8.62
CA SER A 286 -19.15 5.52 8.04
C SER A 286 -18.14 5.43 6.90
N ASP A 287 -18.40 6.12 5.80
CA ASP A 287 -17.46 6.22 4.67
C ASP A 287 -16.14 6.91 5.06
N ARG A 288 -16.09 7.53 6.25
CA ARG A 288 -14.87 8.11 6.85
C ARG A 288 -14.08 7.13 7.69
N SER A 289 -14.67 5.99 8.04
CA SER A 289 -14.03 4.93 8.81
C SER A 289 -12.73 4.48 8.15
N TRP A 290 -11.73 4.19 8.97
CA TRP A 290 -10.49 3.61 8.49
C TRP A 290 -10.72 2.30 7.70
N PHE A 291 -11.68 1.47 8.13
CA PHE A 291 -12.06 0.22 7.47
C PHE A 291 -12.79 0.41 6.13
N ARG A 292 -13.13 1.65 5.77
CA ARG A 292 -13.94 1.97 4.59
C ARG A 292 -13.15 2.74 3.54
N ARG A 293 -11.90 3.14 3.78
CA ARG A 293 -11.08 3.83 2.78
C ARG A 293 -10.42 2.86 1.80
N ALA A 294 -10.32 3.27 0.54
CA ALA A 294 -9.67 2.48 -0.52
C ALA A 294 -8.17 2.32 -0.26
N TRP A 295 -7.49 3.42 0.03
CA TRP A 295 -6.05 3.42 0.29
C TRP A 295 -5.66 2.60 1.53
N THR A 296 -6.47 2.61 2.59
CA THR A 296 -6.16 1.86 3.82
C THR A 296 -6.19 0.35 3.63
N LEU A 297 -6.76 -0.17 2.54
CA LEU A 297 -6.75 -1.60 2.24
C LEU A 297 -5.32 -2.13 1.99
N GLN A 298 -4.42 -1.31 1.43
CA GLN A 298 -3.00 -1.65 1.28
C GLN A 298 -2.14 -1.20 2.48
N GLU A 299 -2.72 -0.52 3.46
CA GLU A 299 -2.03 0.02 4.64
C GLU A 299 -2.24 -0.89 5.87
N VAL A 300 -2.14 -2.20 5.69
CA VAL A 300 -2.43 -3.19 6.75
C VAL A 300 -1.19 -3.88 7.31
N GLY A 301 -0.04 -3.74 6.67
CA GLY A 301 1.16 -4.52 6.99
C GLY A 301 1.04 -5.98 6.55
N ILE A 302 2.18 -6.67 6.45
CA ILE A 302 2.24 -8.13 6.40
C ILE A 302 2.79 -8.55 7.76
N GLU A 303 2.05 -9.41 8.48
CA GLU A 303 2.43 -9.98 9.78
C GLU A 303 2.39 -8.99 10.99
N SER A 304 1.19 -8.90 11.59
CA SER A 304 0.90 -8.82 13.04
C SER A 304 1.47 -7.73 13.98
N GLU A 305 2.27 -6.76 13.54
CA GLU A 305 2.68 -5.64 14.41
C GLU A 305 2.01 -4.31 14.01
N ARG A 306 0.85 -4.05 14.61
CA ARG A 306 0.14 -2.76 14.51
C ARG A 306 0.00 -2.12 15.89
N VAL A 307 0.30 -0.82 15.97
CA VAL A 307 -0.01 0.01 17.13
C VAL A 307 -1.19 0.90 16.79
N ILE A 308 -2.26 0.79 17.57
CA ILE A 308 -3.38 1.71 17.46
C ILE A 308 -3.04 2.96 18.28
N ALA A 309 -2.91 4.10 17.58
CA ALA A 309 -2.60 5.38 18.18
C ALA A 309 -3.87 6.11 18.65
N GLY A 310 -3.67 7.15 19.45
CA GLY A 310 -4.75 7.82 20.16
C GLY A 310 -5.30 6.98 21.32
N ASP A 311 -4.58 5.95 21.77
CA ASP A 311 -5.01 5.08 22.85
C ASP A 311 -5.16 5.85 24.18
N THR A 312 -6.19 5.48 24.94
CA THR A 312 -6.55 6.08 26.22
C THR A 312 -6.85 4.96 27.21
N PRO A 313 -6.54 5.11 28.52
CA PRO A 313 -6.74 4.04 29.51
C PRO A 313 -8.15 3.45 29.56
N ASP A 314 -9.17 4.27 29.31
CA ASP A 314 -10.59 3.87 29.28
C ASP A 314 -11.11 3.65 27.85
N GLY A 315 -10.21 3.50 26.88
CA GLY A 315 -10.51 3.37 25.45
C GLY A 315 -10.96 1.96 25.04
N PRO A 316 -11.44 1.79 23.80
CA PRO A 316 -12.02 0.52 23.33
C PRO A 316 -11.01 -0.65 23.24
N LEU A 317 -9.70 -0.37 23.23
CA LEU A 317 -8.65 -1.41 23.28
C LEU A 317 -8.54 -2.08 24.64
N HIS A 318 -8.90 -1.38 25.72
CA HIS A 318 -8.81 -1.88 27.10
C HIS A 318 -10.14 -2.46 27.60
N ALA A 319 -11.14 -2.58 26.72
CA ALA A 319 -12.44 -3.14 27.07
C ALA A 319 -12.32 -4.60 27.50
N GLU A 320 -12.95 -4.96 28.62
CA GLU A 320 -12.91 -6.34 29.13
C GLU A 320 -13.65 -7.31 28.19
N CYS A 321 -12.97 -8.40 27.82
CA CYS A 321 -13.57 -9.54 27.12
C CYS A 321 -13.79 -10.69 28.12
N LYS A 322 -15.05 -10.96 28.47
CA LYS A 322 -15.43 -12.04 29.40
C LYS A 322 -16.03 -13.21 28.61
N ASP A 323 -15.45 -14.40 28.79
CA ASP A 323 -15.87 -15.63 28.08
C ASP A 323 -15.96 -15.47 26.54
N GLY A 324 -15.05 -14.67 25.97
CA GLY A 324 -15.01 -14.40 24.52
C GLY A 324 -16.05 -13.39 24.03
N LYS A 325 -16.70 -12.63 24.92
CA LYS A 325 -17.66 -11.59 24.58
C LYS A 325 -17.30 -10.26 25.22
N TYR A 326 -17.38 -9.21 24.41
CA TYR A 326 -17.29 -7.83 24.89
C TYR A 326 -18.64 -7.37 25.44
N GLU A 327 -18.63 -6.28 26.22
CA GLU A 327 -19.82 -5.69 26.83
C GLU A 327 -20.88 -5.29 25.80
N THR A 328 -20.46 -4.82 24.62
CA THR A 328 -21.35 -4.37 23.56
C THR A 328 -21.09 -5.10 22.25
N GLU A 329 -22.14 -5.19 21.43
CA GLU A 329 -22.03 -5.69 20.05
C GLU A 329 -21.08 -4.83 19.22
N LEU A 330 -21.11 -3.50 19.41
CA LEU A 330 -20.21 -2.56 18.73
C LEU A 330 -18.73 -2.84 19.03
N LEU A 331 -18.37 -3.09 20.30
CA LEU A 331 -17.02 -3.48 20.68
C LEU A 331 -16.63 -4.84 20.07
N THR A 332 -17.55 -5.80 20.08
CA THR A 332 -17.32 -7.11 19.44
C THR A 332 -16.97 -6.94 17.96
N ARG A 333 -17.79 -6.17 17.23
CA ARG A 333 -17.59 -5.88 15.81
C ARG A 333 -16.31 -5.10 15.54
N PHE A 334 -15.94 -4.15 16.41
CA PHE A 334 -14.68 -3.41 16.31
C PHE A 334 -13.47 -4.33 16.39
N HIS A 335 -13.42 -5.22 17.39
CA HIS A 335 -12.33 -6.17 17.56
C HIS A 335 -12.29 -7.22 16.46
N GLU A 336 -13.45 -7.71 16.00
CA GLU A 336 -13.55 -8.60 14.83
C GLU A 336 -13.02 -7.93 13.55
N GLN A 337 -13.38 -6.66 13.29
CA GLN A 337 -12.89 -5.93 12.13
C GLN A 337 -11.37 -5.71 12.21
N LEU A 338 -10.85 -5.37 13.38
CA LEU A 338 -9.42 -5.21 13.58
C LEU A 338 -8.66 -6.50 13.26
N LEU A 339 -9.12 -7.65 13.78
CA LEU A 339 -8.54 -8.97 13.48
C LEU A 339 -8.68 -9.38 12.01
N SER A 340 -9.78 -9.01 11.35
CA SER A 340 -10.03 -9.35 9.94
C SER A 340 -9.06 -8.68 8.96
N THR A 341 -8.29 -7.70 9.42
CA THR A 341 -7.36 -6.93 8.57
C THR A 341 -5.97 -7.57 8.47
N ASP A 342 -5.72 -8.73 9.09
CA ASP A 342 -4.42 -9.45 9.10
C ASP A 342 -4.23 -10.44 7.91
N MET A 343 -5.03 -10.34 6.84
CA MET A 343 -5.05 -11.37 5.79
C MET A 343 -4.27 -11.00 4.52
N ALA A 344 -3.51 -11.97 3.98
CA ALA A 344 -3.01 -11.93 2.61
C ALA A 344 -4.18 -12.13 1.63
N PHE A 345 -4.35 -11.22 0.67
CA PHE A 345 -5.46 -11.25 -0.27
C PHE A 345 -5.10 -11.98 -1.57
N ASP A 346 -5.96 -12.88 -2.04
CA ASP A 346 -6.00 -13.26 -3.45
C ASP A 346 -6.72 -12.17 -4.29
N VAL A 347 -6.74 -12.27 -5.63
CA VAL A 347 -7.39 -11.23 -6.47
C VAL A 347 -8.87 -11.08 -6.11
N ARG A 348 -9.56 -12.18 -5.79
CA ARG A 348 -10.99 -12.20 -5.48
C ARG A 348 -11.25 -11.41 -4.20
N GLU A 349 -10.52 -11.72 -3.14
CA GLU A 349 -10.66 -11.08 -1.83
C GLU A 349 -10.27 -9.60 -1.91
N ALA A 350 -9.19 -9.26 -2.62
CA ALA A 350 -8.80 -7.86 -2.83
C ALA A 350 -9.91 -7.06 -3.53
N LEU A 351 -10.53 -7.62 -4.58
CA LEU A 351 -11.66 -6.98 -5.28
C LEU A 351 -12.92 -6.91 -4.40
N GLU A 352 -13.25 -7.96 -3.65
CA GLU A 352 -14.40 -7.99 -2.74
C GLU A 352 -14.28 -6.96 -1.62
N GLU A 353 -13.08 -6.79 -1.06
CA GLU A 353 -12.79 -5.77 -0.06
C GLU A 353 -12.78 -4.38 -0.68
N MET A 354 -12.08 -4.17 -1.80
CA MET A 354 -12.01 -2.87 -2.48
C MET A 354 -13.40 -2.36 -2.91
N ARG A 355 -14.31 -3.26 -3.27
CA ARG A 355 -15.71 -2.95 -3.56
C ARG A 355 -16.42 -2.31 -2.36
N LYS A 356 -16.12 -2.76 -1.14
CA LYS A 356 -16.69 -2.20 0.10
C LYS A 356 -16.05 -0.86 0.48
N ARG A 357 -14.94 -0.48 -0.14
CA ARG A 357 -14.22 0.76 0.18
C ARG A 357 -14.78 1.99 -0.57
N VAL A 358 -14.36 3.16 -0.14
CA VAL A 358 -14.72 4.48 -0.66
C VAL A 358 -13.43 5.23 -1.02
N SER A 359 -13.49 6.01 -2.09
CA SER A 359 -12.40 6.89 -2.51
C SER A 359 -12.94 8.23 -2.99
N THR A 360 -12.10 9.27 -2.92
CA THR A 360 -12.43 10.59 -3.48
C THR A 360 -12.32 10.54 -5.00
N ASN A 361 -11.24 9.97 -5.53
CA ASN A 361 -11.09 9.71 -6.94
C ASN A 361 -11.36 8.22 -7.21
N PRO A 362 -12.27 7.86 -8.13
CA PRO A 362 -12.49 6.47 -8.52
C PRO A 362 -11.23 5.72 -8.96
N VAL A 363 -10.23 6.41 -9.54
CA VAL A 363 -8.94 5.84 -9.94
C VAL A 363 -8.15 5.29 -8.74
N ASP A 364 -8.32 5.86 -7.55
CA ASP A 364 -7.63 5.44 -6.33
C ASP A 364 -7.93 3.98 -5.97
N LYS A 365 -9.14 3.50 -6.26
CA LYS A 365 -9.49 2.09 -6.04
C LYS A 365 -8.68 1.15 -6.92
N ILE A 366 -8.35 1.58 -8.14
CA ILE A 366 -7.54 0.79 -9.06
C ILE A 366 -6.08 0.85 -8.64
N ALA A 367 -5.58 2.06 -8.32
CA ALA A 367 -4.20 2.24 -7.90
C ALA A 367 -3.88 1.50 -6.59
N GLY A 368 -4.80 1.53 -5.61
CA GLY A 368 -4.66 0.82 -4.33
C GLY A 368 -4.69 -0.71 -4.44
N LEU A 369 -5.03 -1.28 -5.60
CA LEU A 369 -4.94 -2.73 -5.85
C LEU A 369 -3.54 -3.15 -6.32
N ALA A 370 -2.72 -2.23 -6.84
CA ALA A 370 -1.45 -2.57 -7.49
C ALA A 370 -0.49 -3.31 -6.56
N PHE A 371 -0.36 -2.88 -5.30
CA PHE A 371 0.46 -3.56 -4.30
C PHE A 371 -0.17 -4.83 -3.74
N LEU A 372 -1.50 -4.89 -3.64
CA LEU A 372 -2.21 -6.09 -3.16
C LEU A 372 -2.06 -7.27 -4.13
N MET A 373 -1.80 -6.99 -5.41
CA MET A 373 -1.65 -7.98 -6.47
C MET A 373 -0.19 -8.36 -6.75
N ASP A 374 0.74 -8.07 -5.83
CA ASP A 374 2.17 -8.40 -5.87
C ASP A 374 2.79 -8.27 -7.27
N SER A 375 2.54 -7.12 -7.90
CA SER A 375 2.97 -6.88 -9.27
C SER A 375 4.45 -6.47 -9.31
N ALA A 376 5.26 -7.13 -10.15
CA ALA A 376 6.68 -6.82 -10.30
C ALA A 376 6.91 -5.39 -10.83
N THR A 377 5.96 -4.88 -11.60
CA THR A 377 5.86 -3.48 -11.99
C THR A 377 4.49 -2.95 -11.58
N ILE A 378 4.36 -1.64 -11.39
CA ILE A 378 3.05 -1.01 -11.09
C ILE A 378 2.79 0.17 -12.05
N PRO A 379 1.54 0.48 -12.41
CA PRO A 379 1.25 1.60 -13.28
C PRO A 379 1.59 2.94 -12.62
N ALA A 380 2.03 3.91 -13.43
CA ALA A 380 2.09 5.29 -12.98
C ALA A 380 0.69 5.84 -12.70
N TYR A 381 0.57 6.73 -11.72
CA TYR A 381 -0.71 7.32 -11.34
C TYR A 381 -1.00 8.63 -12.09
N TYR A 382 -2.23 8.74 -12.58
CA TYR A 382 -2.73 9.92 -13.26
C TYR A 382 -4.14 10.22 -12.75
N GLU A 383 -4.31 11.32 -12.01
CA GLU A 383 -5.62 11.69 -11.43
C GLU A 383 -6.73 11.83 -12.48
N SER A 384 -6.38 12.30 -13.67
CA SER A 384 -7.30 12.54 -14.78
C SER A 384 -7.53 11.31 -15.67
N GLU A 385 -6.93 10.18 -15.35
CA GLU A 385 -7.06 8.97 -16.17
C GLU A 385 -8.46 8.36 -16.05
N SER A 386 -8.94 7.78 -17.15
CA SER A 386 -10.22 7.06 -17.11
C SER A 386 -10.06 5.72 -16.39
N LEU A 387 -11.13 5.26 -15.74
CA LEU A 387 -11.15 3.93 -15.10
C LEU A 387 -10.78 2.79 -16.06
N ALA A 388 -11.13 2.92 -17.34
CA ALA A 388 -10.80 1.93 -18.36
C ALA A 388 -9.28 1.85 -18.62
N GLN A 389 -8.61 3.00 -18.71
CA GLN A 389 -7.17 3.08 -18.93
C GLN A 389 -6.39 2.62 -17.70
N ALA A 390 -6.72 3.15 -16.52
CA ALA A 390 -6.08 2.78 -15.26
C ALA A 390 -6.18 1.28 -15.00
N ARG A 391 -7.37 0.70 -15.23
CA ARG A 391 -7.58 -0.75 -15.10
C ARG A 391 -6.77 -1.53 -16.11
N THR A 392 -6.73 -1.08 -17.37
CA THR A 392 -5.95 -1.76 -18.41
C THR A 392 -4.47 -1.77 -18.05
N ALA A 393 -3.96 -0.66 -17.53
CA ALA A 393 -2.58 -0.56 -17.06
C ALA A 393 -2.31 -1.53 -15.89
N LEU A 394 -3.22 -1.59 -14.90
CA LEU A 394 -3.11 -2.53 -13.78
C LEU A 394 -3.08 -3.99 -14.26
N VAL A 395 -4.02 -4.40 -15.13
CA VAL A 395 -4.04 -5.78 -15.67
C VAL A 395 -2.77 -6.09 -16.46
N ASN A 396 -2.22 -5.09 -17.17
CA ASN A 396 -0.97 -5.27 -17.90
C ASN A 396 0.24 -5.50 -16.98
N SER A 397 0.25 -4.88 -15.79
CA SER A 397 1.37 -5.00 -14.83
C SER A 397 1.26 -6.21 -13.89
N MET A 398 0.06 -6.78 -13.73
CA MET A 398 -0.16 -7.97 -12.89
C MET A 398 0.76 -9.14 -13.24
N GLY A 399 1.21 -9.86 -12.22
CA GLY A 399 1.88 -11.15 -12.40
C GLY A 399 0.98 -12.17 -13.13
N GLY A 400 1.59 -13.12 -13.83
CA GLY A 400 0.86 -14.07 -14.69
C GLY A 400 -0.18 -14.91 -13.93
N MET A 401 0.07 -15.23 -12.65
CA MET A 401 -0.88 -15.93 -11.79
C MET A 401 -2.11 -15.06 -11.46
N TYR A 402 -1.91 -13.81 -11.05
CA TYR A 402 -3.01 -12.88 -10.74
C TYR A 402 -3.85 -12.53 -11.99
N ARG A 403 -3.22 -12.41 -13.17
CA ARG A 403 -3.97 -12.31 -14.43
C ARG A 403 -4.82 -13.55 -14.70
N ALA A 404 -4.31 -14.73 -14.39
CA ALA A 404 -5.07 -15.97 -14.54
C ALA A 404 -6.24 -16.05 -13.54
N GLU A 405 -6.06 -15.59 -12.30
CA GLU A 405 -7.19 -15.46 -11.37
C GLU A 405 -8.26 -14.54 -11.96
N LEU A 406 -7.89 -13.35 -12.47
CA LEU A 406 -8.82 -12.45 -13.14
C LEU A 406 -9.53 -13.10 -14.34
N PHE A 407 -8.82 -13.92 -15.11
CA PHE A 407 -9.38 -14.70 -16.21
C PHE A 407 -10.46 -15.68 -15.74
N LEU A 408 -10.40 -16.16 -14.49
CA LEU A 408 -11.37 -17.10 -13.92
C LEU A 408 -12.51 -16.45 -13.13
N LEU A 409 -12.35 -15.21 -12.66
CA LEU A 409 -13.29 -14.60 -11.70
C LEU A 409 -14.64 -14.19 -12.27
N CYS A 410 -14.69 -13.73 -13.52
CA CYS A 410 -15.93 -13.21 -14.12
C CYS A 410 -16.54 -14.21 -15.11
N PRO A 411 -17.76 -14.73 -14.88
CA PRO A 411 -18.42 -15.59 -15.86
C PRO A 411 -18.80 -14.86 -17.14
N GLU A 412 -19.20 -13.59 -17.03
CA GLU A 412 -19.49 -12.76 -18.20
C GLU A 412 -18.19 -12.47 -18.99
N PRO A 413 -18.22 -12.50 -20.33
CA PRO A 413 -17.10 -12.04 -21.12
C PRO A 413 -16.93 -10.53 -20.95
N GLY A 414 -15.68 -10.10 -21.04
CA GLY A 414 -15.26 -8.71 -21.05
C GLY A 414 -16.02 -7.86 -22.05
N ASN A 415 -16.43 -6.67 -21.62
CA ASN A 415 -17.13 -5.70 -22.46
C ASN A 415 -16.31 -4.44 -22.79
N ALA A 416 -15.06 -4.34 -22.32
CA ALA A 416 -14.21 -3.14 -22.46
C ALA A 416 -12.91 -3.38 -23.24
N GLY A 417 -12.88 -4.39 -24.12
CA GLY A 417 -11.69 -4.77 -24.90
C GLY A 417 -11.65 -6.27 -25.10
N LYS A 418 -10.54 -6.90 -24.70
CA LYS A 418 -10.38 -8.36 -24.77
C LYS A 418 -11.44 -9.09 -23.94
N LYS A 419 -12.14 -10.07 -24.50
CA LYS A 419 -13.25 -10.83 -23.87
C LYS A 419 -12.84 -11.58 -22.62
N TRP A 420 -11.58 -11.96 -22.51
CA TRP A 420 -11.08 -12.59 -21.30
C TRP A 420 -10.95 -11.62 -20.11
N ARG A 421 -10.77 -10.31 -20.38
CA ARG A 421 -10.62 -9.26 -19.36
C ARG A 421 -12.00 -8.69 -19.02
N PRO A 422 -12.52 -8.81 -17.79
CA PRO A 422 -13.77 -8.13 -17.41
C PRO A 422 -13.66 -6.61 -17.61
N SER A 423 -14.68 -5.79 -17.41
CA SER A 423 -14.49 -4.35 -17.16
C SER A 423 -14.32 -4.05 -15.67
N TRP A 424 -14.05 -2.79 -15.32
CA TRP A 424 -14.07 -2.37 -13.92
C TRP A 424 -15.44 -2.60 -13.29
N GLU A 425 -16.51 -2.27 -14.00
CA GLU A 425 -17.88 -2.51 -13.56
C GLU A 425 -18.17 -3.99 -13.34
N GLN A 426 -17.76 -4.86 -14.28
CA GLN A 426 -17.91 -6.32 -14.12
C GLN A 426 -17.10 -6.86 -12.94
N ALA A 427 -15.86 -6.39 -12.75
CA ALA A 427 -15.00 -6.82 -11.63
C ALA A 427 -15.53 -6.39 -10.25
N MET A 428 -16.36 -5.33 -10.20
CA MET A 428 -16.97 -4.84 -8.97
C MET A 428 -18.35 -5.46 -8.67
N LYS A 429 -18.89 -6.33 -9.54
CA LYS A 429 -20.12 -7.09 -9.23
C LYS A 429 -19.85 -8.15 -8.16
N PRO A 430 -20.88 -8.58 -7.39
CA PRO A 430 -20.75 -9.75 -6.52
C PRO A 430 -20.27 -10.98 -7.30
N LEU A 431 -19.14 -11.53 -6.86
CA LEU A 431 -18.53 -12.69 -7.49
C LEU A 431 -19.28 -13.94 -7.00
N THR A 432 -20.00 -14.61 -7.90
CA THR A 432 -20.83 -15.79 -7.58
C THR A 432 -20.02 -17.08 -7.55
N THR A 433 -18.76 -17.06 -7.99
CA THR A 433 -17.89 -18.23 -8.06
C THR A 433 -17.23 -18.51 -6.71
N SER A 434 -17.25 -19.78 -6.28
CA SER A 434 -16.51 -20.29 -5.13
C SER A 434 -15.03 -19.95 -5.19
N LYS A 435 -14.37 -19.79 -4.03
CA LYS A 435 -12.92 -19.55 -3.91
C LYS A 435 -12.15 -20.56 -4.75
N LEU A 436 -11.43 -20.08 -5.77
CA LEU A 436 -10.55 -20.88 -6.60
C LEU A 436 -9.19 -20.85 -5.93
N ASN A 437 -8.77 -21.95 -5.32
CA ASN A 437 -7.41 -22.03 -4.79
C ASN A 437 -6.41 -22.09 -5.96
N ALA A 438 -5.37 -21.27 -5.87
CA ALA A 438 -4.08 -21.34 -6.58
C ALA A 438 -4.15 -21.85 -8.04
N THR A 439 -4.33 -20.94 -8.99
CA THR A 439 -4.36 -21.29 -10.42
C THR A 439 -2.99 -21.78 -10.92
N ILE A 440 -2.88 -22.97 -11.54
CA ILE A 440 -1.63 -23.42 -12.22
C ILE A 440 -1.44 -22.70 -13.57
N ILE A 441 -2.54 -22.20 -14.15
CA ILE A 441 -2.45 -21.44 -15.39
C ILE A 441 -1.76 -20.10 -15.10
N GLY A 442 -0.70 -19.80 -15.85
CA GLY A 442 -0.20 -18.44 -16.02
C GLY A 442 -0.84 -17.81 -17.25
N VAL A 443 -1.31 -16.56 -17.12
CA VAL A 443 -1.60 -15.72 -18.28
C VAL A 443 -0.39 -14.81 -18.47
N ASP A 444 0.45 -15.18 -19.41
CA ASP A 444 1.63 -14.43 -19.79
C ASP A 444 1.26 -13.29 -20.73
N ARG A 445 2.09 -12.26 -20.75
CA ARG A 445 1.90 -11.08 -21.58
C ARG A 445 3.18 -10.77 -22.32
N ASP A 446 3.05 -10.56 -23.61
CA ASP A 446 4.09 -9.99 -24.45
C ASP A 446 3.81 -8.50 -24.65
N GLU A 447 4.68 -7.65 -24.07
CA GLU A 447 4.54 -6.20 -24.15
C GLU A 447 4.77 -5.66 -25.55
N THR A 448 5.54 -6.37 -26.39
CA THR A 448 5.90 -5.91 -27.75
C THR A 448 4.75 -6.10 -28.74
N THR A 449 3.99 -7.18 -28.57
CA THR A 449 2.87 -7.54 -29.45
C THR A 449 1.51 -7.17 -28.85
N ASP A 450 1.47 -6.74 -27.57
CA ASP A 450 0.24 -6.58 -26.78
C ASP A 450 -0.60 -7.88 -26.75
N GLU A 451 0.04 -9.04 -26.80
CA GLU A 451 -0.63 -10.34 -26.73
C GLU A 451 -0.63 -10.89 -25.31
N ASP A 452 -1.79 -11.35 -24.85
CA ASP A 452 -1.88 -12.17 -23.64
C ASP A 452 -2.05 -13.62 -24.08
N TRP A 453 -1.36 -14.56 -23.44
CA TRP A 453 -1.44 -15.96 -23.82
C TRP A 453 -1.33 -16.88 -22.61
N CYS A 454 -1.82 -18.10 -22.76
CA CYS A 454 -1.65 -19.16 -21.77
C CYS A 454 -1.27 -20.47 -22.45
N HIS A 455 -0.51 -21.29 -21.74
CA HIS A 455 -0.21 -22.67 -22.16
C HIS A 455 -0.96 -23.62 -21.24
N VAL A 456 -1.93 -24.33 -21.80
CA VAL A 456 -2.96 -25.04 -21.02
C VAL A 456 -3.34 -26.35 -21.66
N LYS A 457 -3.94 -27.23 -20.84
CA LYS A 457 -4.67 -28.39 -21.34
C LYS A 457 -6.08 -27.98 -21.73
N CYS A 458 -6.52 -28.38 -22.90
CA CYS A 458 -7.86 -28.10 -23.39
C CYS A 458 -8.51 -29.32 -24.03
N ILE A 459 -9.83 -29.26 -24.16
CA ILE A 459 -10.65 -30.26 -24.84
C ILE A 459 -11.72 -29.57 -25.68
N GLU A 460 -12.04 -30.14 -26.84
CA GLU A 460 -13.18 -29.71 -27.64
C GLU A 460 -14.40 -30.59 -27.34
N GLY A 461 -15.55 -29.96 -27.10
CA GLY A 461 -16.79 -30.68 -26.80
C GLY A 461 -18.04 -29.85 -26.98
N SER A 462 -19.17 -30.53 -27.19
CA SER A 462 -20.49 -29.89 -27.30
C SER A 462 -21.08 -29.68 -25.92
N VAL A 463 -21.44 -28.43 -25.61
CA VAL A 463 -22.09 -28.04 -24.35
C VAL A 463 -23.58 -27.86 -24.60
N GLN A 464 -24.41 -28.52 -23.79
CA GLN A 464 -25.88 -28.49 -23.91
C GLN A 464 -26.53 -28.27 -22.55
N GLY A 465 -27.74 -27.68 -22.53
CA GLY A 465 -28.52 -27.48 -21.30
C GLY A 465 -28.11 -26.28 -20.43
N LEU A 466 -27.20 -25.41 -20.89
CA LEU A 466 -26.76 -24.20 -20.17
C LEU A 466 -27.18 -22.88 -20.86
N ALA A 467 -28.07 -22.94 -21.86
CA ALA A 467 -28.45 -21.77 -22.65
C ALA A 467 -29.54 -20.90 -22.00
N VAL A 468 -30.44 -21.52 -21.25
CA VAL A 468 -31.56 -20.81 -20.59
C VAL A 468 -31.05 -20.06 -19.36
N VAL A 469 -31.56 -18.85 -19.14
CA VAL A 469 -31.30 -18.08 -17.92
C VAL A 469 -32.34 -18.49 -16.87
N GLU A 470 -31.88 -19.13 -15.82
CA GLU A 470 -32.71 -19.59 -14.69
C GLU A 470 -32.08 -19.10 -13.37
N GLU A 471 -32.89 -18.95 -12.32
CA GLU A 471 -32.38 -18.65 -10.99
C GLU A 471 -31.69 -19.89 -10.40
N GLY A 472 -30.47 -19.71 -9.91
CA GLY A 472 -29.67 -20.78 -9.30
C GLY A 472 -28.69 -21.47 -10.25
N ASP A 473 -28.22 -22.65 -9.84
CA ASP A 473 -27.23 -23.43 -10.57
C ASP A 473 -27.85 -24.13 -11.78
N ARG A 474 -27.32 -23.84 -12.96
CA ARG A 474 -27.78 -24.44 -14.21
C ARG A 474 -27.00 -25.70 -14.51
N ARG A 475 -27.69 -26.76 -14.91
CA ARG A 475 -27.09 -28.09 -15.13
C ARG A 475 -27.20 -28.48 -16.59
N GLY A 476 -26.10 -28.96 -17.15
CA GLY A 476 -26.02 -29.36 -18.54
C GLY A 476 -25.20 -30.63 -18.73
N VAL A 477 -24.91 -30.91 -19.99
CA VAL A 477 -24.02 -32.00 -20.38
C VAL A 477 -22.93 -31.50 -21.30
N LEU A 478 -21.71 -31.98 -21.07
CA LEU A 478 -20.58 -31.87 -21.98
C LEU A 478 -20.46 -33.20 -22.73
N ILE A 479 -20.54 -33.14 -24.05
CA ILE A 479 -20.42 -34.29 -24.95
C ILE A 479 -19.09 -34.20 -25.67
N VAL A 480 -18.24 -35.23 -25.48
CA VAL A 480 -16.90 -35.29 -26.06
C VAL A 480 -16.73 -36.58 -26.84
N LYS A 481 -15.92 -36.52 -27.90
CA LYS A 481 -15.63 -37.66 -28.75
C LYS A 481 -14.21 -38.15 -28.47
N GLY A 482 -14.09 -39.30 -27.82
CA GLY A 482 -12.82 -39.99 -27.59
C GLY A 482 -12.61 -41.15 -28.56
N GLU A 483 -11.48 -41.84 -28.42
CA GLU A 483 -11.17 -43.04 -29.21
C GLU A 483 -12.18 -44.17 -28.97
N GLY A 484 -12.76 -44.25 -27.76
CA GLY A 484 -13.76 -45.25 -27.37
C GLY A 484 -15.20 -44.92 -27.74
N GLY A 485 -15.49 -43.74 -28.32
CA GLY A 485 -16.84 -43.31 -28.68
C GLY A 485 -17.22 -41.94 -28.13
N ILE A 486 -18.54 -41.69 -28.05
CA ILE A 486 -19.10 -40.45 -27.51
C ILE A 486 -19.35 -40.64 -26.02
N GLU A 487 -18.74 -39.79 -25.19
CA GLU A 487 -18.89 -39.78 -23.74
C GLU A 487 -19.62 -38.51 -23.29
N GLN A 488 -20.41 -38.62 -22.22
CA GLN A 488 -21.16 -37.51 -21.65
C GLN A 488 -20.77 -37.27 -20.20
N PHE A 489 -20.61 -36.00 -19.88
CA PHE A 489 -20.21 -35.53 -18.56
C PHE A 489 -21.20 -34.51 -18.02
N LYS A 490 -21.50 -34.60 -16.73
CA LYS A 490 -22.37 -33.63 -16.06
C LYS A 490 -21.59 -32.34 -15.77
N ILE A 491 -22.16 -31.22 -16.16
CA ILE A 491 -21.58 -29.88 -15.96
C ILE A 491 -22.58 -28.95 -15.25
N THR A 492 -22.06 -27.98 -14.52
CA THR A 492 -22.84 -27.00 -13.78
C THR A 492 -22.31 -25.59 -14.03
N ALA A 493 -23.19 -24.61 -14.22
CA ALA A 493 -22.86 -23.19 -14.21
C ALA A 493 -23.50 -22.50 -13.00
N ALA A 494 -22.68 -22.14 -12.01
CA ALA A 494 -23.09 -21.42 -10.79
C ALA A 494 -23.20 -19.89 -11.01
N HIS A 495 -23.78 -19.51 -12.15
CA HIS A 495 -23.98 -18.12 -12.56
C HIS A 495 -25.12 -18.03 -13.59
N THR A 496 -25.67 -16.83 -13.74
CA THR A 496 -26.83 -16.55 -14.60
C THR A 496 -26.48 -16.28 -16.06
N TYR A 497 -25.22 -15.99 -16.38
CA TYR A 497 -24.81 -15.68 -17.76
C TYR A 497 -24.99 -16.89 -18.71
N PRO A 498 -25.77 -16.79 -19.80
CA PRO A 498 -26.11 -17.94 -20.64
C PRO A 498 -24.91 -18.48 -21.43
N ILE A 499 -24.85 -19.80 -21.58
CA ILE A 499 -23.88 -20.49 -22.44
C ILE A 499 -24.69 -21.17 -23.54
N PRO A 500 -24.74 -20.60 -24.76
CA PRO A 500 -25.48 -21.18 -25.87
C PRO A 500 -25.08 -22.63 -26.14
N GLU A 501 -25.98 -23.40 -26.72
CA GLU A 501 -25.64 -24.76 -27.14
C GLU A 501 -24.76 -24.71 -28.38
N ASP A 502 -23.51 -25.15 -28.25
CA ASP A 502 -22.51 -25.09 -29.31
C ASP A 502 -21.35 -26.05 -28.98
N THR A 503 -20.42 -26.17 -29.91
CA THR A 503 -19.12 -26.78 -29.67
C THR A 503 -18.13 -25.73 -29.18
N TYR A 504 -17.51 -25.99 -28.05
CA TYR A 504 -16.54 -25.10 -27.42
C TYR A 504 -15.21 -25.79 -27.18
N THR A 505 -14.18 -24.97 -27.01
CA THR A 505 -12.93 -25.37 -26.38
C THR A 505 -13.03 -25.07 -24.89
N LEU A 506 -12.82 -26.08 -24.06
CA LEU A 506 -12.81 -25.97 -22.62
C LEU A 506 -11.35 -26.03 -22.14
N ILE A 507 -10.91 -25.01 -21.39
CA ILE A 507 -9.58 -24.93 -20.79
C ILE A 507 -9.65 -25.45 -19.35
N ASP A 508 -8.74 -26.37 -19.03
CA ASP A 508 -8.59 -27.01 -17.74
C ASP A 508 -7.79 -26.12 -16.77
N THR A 509 -8.39 -25.78 -15.62
CA THR A 509 -7.83 -24.80 -14.65
C THR A 509 -7.22 -25.44 -13.40
N ARG A 510 -6.82 -26.72 -13.46
CA ARG A 510 -6.36 -27.53 -12.31
C ARG A 510 -5.33 -26.88 -11.36
N THR A 511 -5.38 -27.34 -10.09
CA THR A 511 -4.36 -27.36 -9.01
C THR A 511 -3.77 -28.77 -8.84
N PHE A 512 -2.55 -28.89 -8.28
CA PHE A 512 -1.91 -30.18 -7.94
C PHE A 512 -2.31 -30.69 -6.54
N THR A 513 -3.15 -29.98 -5.79
CA THR A 513 -3.44 -30.29 -4.38
C THR A 513 -4.74 -31.09 -4.22
N GLU A 514 -4.59 -32.39 -3.98
CA GLU A 514 -5.64 -33.40 -3.85
C GLU A 514 -6.55 -33.27 -2.61
N ARG A 515 -6.60 -32.11 -1.93
CA ARG A 515 -7.11 -32.03 -0.54
C ARG A 515 -8.42 -31.28 -0.29
N ILE A 516 -9.13 -30.74 -1.28
CA ILE A 516 -10.46 -30.13 -1.04
C ILE A 516 -11.49 -30.51 -2.13
N PRO A 517 -12.71 -30.95 -1.79
CA PRO A 517 -13.73 -31.43 -2.74
C PRO A 517 -14.61 -30.28 -3.28
N LEU A 518 -14.01 -29.22 -3.84
CA LEU A 518 -14.75 -28.16 -4.54
C LEU A 518 -14.71 -28.42 -6.06
N GLY A 519 -15.80 -28.09 -6.77
CA GLY A 519 -15.96 -28.36 -8.20
C GLY A 519 -14.82 -27.76 -9.04
N PHE A 520 -14.34 -28.51 -10.03
CA PHE A 520 -13.27 -28.09 -10.92
C PHE A 520 -13.82 -27.06 -11.91
N ALA A 521 -13.26 -25.85 -11.92
CA ALA A 521 -13.65 -24.82 -12.88
C ALA A 521 -13.03 -25.11 -14.26
N TRP A 522 -13.77 -24.74 -15.30
CA TRP A 522 -13.34 -24.80 -16.68
C TRP A 522 -13.69 -23.48 -17.36
N VAL A 523 -12.76 -22.94 -18.14
CA VAL A 523 -13.06 -21.78 -18.99
C VAL A 523 -13.61 -22.28 -20.31
N VAL A 524 -14.81 -21.82 -20.67
CA VAL A 524 -15.46 -22.13 -21.93
C VAL A 524 -15.19 -21.01 -22.92
N GLY A 525 -14.70 -21.34 -24.10
CA GLY A 525 -14.45 -20.36 -25.15
C GLY A 525 -14.43 -20.95 -26.55
N ARG A 526 -14.26 -20.08 -27.53
CA ARG A 526 -14.15 -20.44 -28.94
C ARG A 526 -12.68 -20.39 -29.34
N SER A 527 -12.15 -21.52 -29.82
CA SER A 527 -10.87 -21.51 -30.54
C SER A 527 -11.10 -20.95 -31.94
N LEU A 528 -10.38 -19.89 -32.29
CA LEU A 528 -10.42 -19.28 -33.62
C LEU A 528 -9.07 -19.52 -34.35
N PRO A 529 -8.96 -19.16 -35.65
CA PRO A 529 -7.72 -19.32 -36.40
C PRO A 529 -6.51 -18.66 -35.73
N LYS A 530 -5.31 -19.14 -36.05
CA LYS A 530 -4.03 -18.66 -35.48
C LYS A 530 -3.86 -18.91 -33.97
N GLY A 531 -4.65 -19.83 -33.40
CA GLY A 531 -4.51 -20.23 -31.99
C GLY A 531 -5.11 -19.24 -31.00
N THR A 532 -5.98 -18.33 -31.45
CA THR A 532 -6.65 -17.38 -30.55
C THR A 532 -7.82 -18.05 -29.83
N PHE A 533 -8.09 -17.61 -28.60
CA PHE A 533 -9.17 -18.11 -27.75
C PHE A 533 -10.04 -16.95 -27.28
N GLU A 534 -11.31 -16.95 -27.68
CA GLU A 534 -12.30 -15.99 -27.21
C GLU A 534 -13.08 -16.60 -26.04
N LYS A 535 -12.95 -16.00 -24.85
CA LYS A 535 -13.70 -16.44 -23.67
C LYS A 535 -15.20 -16.21 -23.87
N VAL A 536 -16.00 -17.22 -23.57
CA VAL A 536 -17.47 -17.15 -23.55
C VAL A 536 -18.01 -17.15 -22.13
N SER A 537 -17.59 -18.10 -21.29
CA SER A 537 -18.06 -18.23 -19.91
C SER A 537 -17.19 -19.18 -19.08
N MET A 538 -17.63 -19.50 -17.86
CA MET A 538 -17.10 -20.54 -16.98
C MET A 538 -18.11 -21.66 -16.78
N LEU A 539 -17.65 -22.87 -16.45
CA LEU A 539 -18.48 -23.94 -15.91
C LEU A 539 -17.71 -24.77 -14.87
N GLN A 540 -18.40 -25.66 -14.18
CA GLN A 540 -17.84 -26.54 -13.16
C GLN A 540 -18.18 -28.00 -13.43
N MET A 541 -17.28 -28.90 -13.03
CA MET A 541 -17.48 -30.35 -13.03
C MET A 541 -17.26 -30.93 -11.63
N SER A 542 -18.00 -31.98 -11.29
CA SER A 542 -17.75 -32.71 -10.04
C SER A 542 -16.39 -33.42 -10.11
N GLY A 543 -15.78 -33.71 -8.97
CA GLY A 543 -14.51 -34.43 -8.95
C GLY A 543 -14.59 -35.88 -9.44
N GLU A 544 -15.78 -36.45 -9.52
CA GLU A 544 -16.00 -37.75 -10.18
C GLU A 544 -15.97 -37.61 -11.70
N GLU A 545 -16.72 -36.65 -12.25
CA GLU A 545 -16.76 -36.36 -13.69
C GLU A 545 -15.38 -35.94 -14.21
N GLN A 546 -14.65 -35.12 -13.43
CA GLN A 546 -13.27 -34.72 -13.76
C GLN A 546 -12.31 -35.92 -13.85
N ARG A 547 -12.40 -36.87 -12.90
CA ARG A 547 -11.55 -38.07 -12.93
C ARG A 547 -11.87 -38.95 -14.13
N ARG A 548 -13.18 -39.17 -14.39
CA ARG A 548 -13.65 -39.90 -15.58
C ARG A 548 -13.11 -39.27 -16.87
N LEU A 549 -13.13 -37.93 -16.97
CA LEU A 549 -12.62 -37.22 -18.15
C LEU A 549 -11.11 -37.39 -18.30
N LYS A 550 -10.37 -37.33 -17.19
CA LYS A 550 -8.92 -37.50 -17.16
C LYS A 550 -8.51 -38.90 -17.62
N ASP A 551 -9.23 -39.93 -17.20
CA ASP A 551 -8.94 -41.33 -17.54
C ASP A 551 -9.06 -41.61 -19.05
N LEU A 552 -9.79 -40.77 -19.79
CA LEU A 552 -9.87 -40.85 -21.26
C LEU A 552 -8.59 -40.36 -21.96
N GLY A 553 -7.76 -39.53 -21.31
CA GLY A 553 -6.51 -39.04 -21.90
C GLY A 553 -6.67 -38.14 -23.14
N ILE A 554 -7.86 -37.57 -23.36
CA ILE A 554 -8.24 -36.83 -24.58
C ILE A 554 -7.95 -35.32 -24.52
N THR A 555 -7.31 -34.82 -23.45
CA THR A 555 -6.93 -33.42 -23.35
C THR A 555 -5.63 -33.15 -24.12
N GLU A 556 -5.59 -32.07 -24.89
CA GLU A 556 -4.39 -31.63 -25.62
C GLU A 556 -3.74 -30.43 -24.93
N GLU A 557 -2.41 -30.38 -24.94
CA GLU A 557 -1.68 -29.17 -24.54
C GLU A 557 -1.60 -28.19 -25.72
N ARG A 558 -2.05 -26.95 -25.50
CA ARG A 558 -2.07 -25.91 -26.53
C ARG A 558 -1.70 -24.56 -25.93
N ARG A 559 -0.98 -23.76 -26.73
CA ARG A 559 -0.81 -22.33 -26.48
C ARG A 559 -1.98 -21.57 -27.10
N HIS A 560 -2.67 -20.78 -26.30
CA HIS A 560 -3.77 -19.92 -26.74
C HIS A 560 -3.42 -18.44 -26.57
N ILE A 561 -3.67 -17.65 -27.62
CA ILE A 561 -3.64 -16.18 -27.53
C ILE A 561 -5.04 -15.73 -27.07
N LEU A 562 -5.13 -15.11 -25.90
CA LEU A 562 -6.39 -14.72 -25.29
C LEU A 562 -6.88 -13.38 -25.85
N ILE A 563 -8.11 -13.37 -26.35
CA ILE A 563 -8.75 -12.17 -26.91
C ILE A 563 -10.04 -11.79 -26.21
#